data_AF-A0A953XZ56-F1
#
_entry.id   AF-A0A953XZ56-F1
#
_cell.length_a   1.000
_cell.length_b   1.000
_cell.length_c   1.000
_cell.angle_alpha   90.00
_cell.angle_beta   90.00
_cell.angle_gamma   90.00
#
_symmetry.space_group_name_H-M   'P 1'
#
loop_
_entity.id
_entity.type
_entity.pdbx_description
1 polymer ?
#
loop_
_entity_poly.entity_id
_entity_poly.type
_entity_poly.pdbx_seq_one_letter_code
_entity_poly.pdbx_strand_id
1 'polypeptide(L)'
;MRFALLALTSALLIPALGCVTADEALKVHQTGALVHEDPEGLGFMADGTPLIYGQPVALPRVSEQTRYGVSFVDTTPLPVAWRLRAAPEGGVVVASVQRGSALARAGVRPLDRVERVGREVPEGKWATNTIRQALEGGNDLELTLRRPNGELRQVSVAPNHEGIQTSSKVRLLSLVGWASGNAGSGYRVGPGGILWNSRDVTFTSPKHTVVRSEFGCLFDLFATRSEVDLETGEERSCVRLLWLFEFGDDQAVPEDEDEES
;
A
#
# COMPACT_ATOMS: atom_id res chain seq x y z
N MET A 1 -29.63 -4.47 10.99
CA MET A 1 -29.11 -5.82 10.64
C MET A 1 -30.25 -6.76 10.20
N ARG A 2 -30.72 -6.64 8.96
CA ARG A 2 -31.70 -7.55 8.33
C ARG A 2 -31.51 -7.56 6.81
N PHE A 3 -30.37 -8.05 6.32
CA PHE A 3 -30.16 -8.39 4.91
C PHE A 3 -29.03 -9.42 4.81
N ALA A 4 -29.33 -10.68 5.13
CA ALA A 4 -28.40 -11.80 4.91
C ALA A 4 -29.17 -13.13 4.98
N LEU A 5 -30.18 -13.32 4.11
CA LEU A 5 -30.79 -14.65 3.98
C LEU A 5 -31.52 -14.82 2.65
N LEU A 6 -30.82 -14.65 1.51
CA LEU A 6 -31.33 -15.01 0.18
C LEU A 6 -30.19 -15.02 -0.85
N ALA A 7 -29.31 -16.01 -0.77
CA ALA A 7 -28.31 -16.27 -1.83
C ALA A 7 -27.80 -17.73 -1.77
N LEU A 8 -28.70 -18.71 -1.63
CA LEU A 8 -28.30 -20.12 -1.48
C LEU A 8 -29.22 -21.08 -2.23
N THR A 9 -29.48 -20.83 -3.51
CA THR A 9 -30.16 -21.78 -4.42
C THR A 9 -29.85 -21.49 -5.90
N SER A 10 -28.57 -21.42 -6.29
CA SER A 10 -28.18 -21.38 -7.73
C SER A 10 -26.84 -22.06 -8.00
N ALA A 11 -26.61 -23.22 -7.40
CA ALA A 11 -25.49 -24.09 -7.72
C ALA A 11 -26.01 -25.42 -8.23
N LEU A 12 -26.37 -25.51 -9.52
CA LEU A 12 -26.51 -26.75 -10.30
C LEU A 12 -26.91 -26.40 -11.74
N LEU A 13 -25.92 -26.06 -12.57
CA LEU A 13 -25.88 -26.28 -14.04
C LEU A 13 -24.66 -25.53 -14.60
N ILE A 14 -23.50 -26.19 -14.63
CA ILE A 14 -22.37 -25.79 -15.46
C ILE A 14 -22.24 -26.86 -16.54
N PRO A 15 -22.49 -26.54 -17.83
CA PRO A 15 -22.13 -27.46 -18.90
C PRO A 15 -20.61 -27.47 -19.05
N ALA A 16 -20.09 -28.66 -19.32
CA ALA A 16 -18.69 -28.92 -19.64
C ALA A 16 -18.20 -28.00 -20.77
N LEU A 17 -17.40 -26.99 -20.43
CA LEU A 17 -16.62 -26.19 -21.37
C LEU A 17 -15.18 -26.67 -21.32
N GLY A 18 -14.68 -27.05 -22.50
CA GLY A 18 -13.43 -27.76 -22.70
C GLY A 18 -12.20 -27.05 -22.11
N CYS A 19 -11.30 -27.86 -21.57
CA CYS A 19 -9.93 -27.48 -21.24
C CYS A 19 -9.24 -26.92 -22.50
N VAL A 20 -8.97 -25.62 -22.51
CA VAL A 20 -7.92 -25.04 -23.36
C VAL A 20 -6.61 -25.23 -22.61
N THR A 21 -5.72 -26.03 -23.17
CA THR A 21 -4.37 -26.29 -22.65
C THR A 21 -3.56 -25.00 -22.64
N ALA A 22 -2.97 -24.68 -21.49
CA ALA A 22 -2.23 -23.46 -21.20
C ALA A 22 -0.81 -23.43 -21.79
N ASP A 23 -0.64 -23.78 -23.07
CA ASP A 23 0.69 -23.94 -23.69
C ASP A 23 1.04 -22.89 -24.76
N GLU A 24 0.14 -21.94 -25.08
CA GLU A 24 0.39 -20.96 -26.16
C GLU A 24 0.38 -19.47 -25.75
N ALA A 25 0.23 -19.14 -24.46
CA ALA A 25 0.07 -17.74 -24.02
C ALA A 25 1.37 -17.04 -23.54
N LEU A 26 2.56 -17.52 -23.91
CA LEU A 26 3.83 -16.88 -23.55
C LEU A 26 4.75 -16.64 -24.76
N LYS A 27 4.25 -15.91 -25.76
CA LYS A 27 5.12 -15.14 -26.67
C LYS A 27 5.05 -13.66 -26.28
N VAL A 28 5.68 -13.32 -25.16
CA VAL A 28 5.94 -11.93 -24.81
C VAL A 28 7.01 -11.42 -25.77
N HIS A 29 6.63 -10.43 -26.56
CA HIS A 29 7.52 -9.60 -27.36
C HIS A 29 8.63 -9.01 -26.48
N GLN A 30 9.82 -9.61 -26.52
CA GLN A 30 11.06 -8.91 -26.20
C GLN A 30 11.43 -8.03 -27.39
N THR A 31 11.04 -6.75 -27.34
CA THR A 31 11.55 -5.75 -28.28
C THR A 31 11.81 -4.47 -27.50
N GLY A 32 13.09 -4.13 -27.37
CA GLY A 32 13.55 -2.92 -26.67
C GLY A 32 14.59 -3.18 -25.59
N ALA A 33 15.59 -4.03 -25.85
CA ALA A 33 16.79 -4.03 -25.03
C ALA A 33 17.52 -2.70 -25.25
N LEU A 34 17.55 -1.85 -24.23
CA LEU A 34 18.48 -0.74 -24.14
C LEU A 34 19.89 -1.33 -24.09
N VAL A 35 20.55 -1.42 -25.25
CA VAL A 35 21.98 -1.72 -25.34
C VAL A 35 22.71 -0.45 -24.93
N HIS A 36 22.99 -0.32 -23.64
CA HIS A 36 23.94 0.67 -23.17
C HIS A 36 25.33 0.04 -23.28
N GLU A 37 26.10 0.47 -24.28
CA GLU A 37 27.49 0.04 -24.52
C GLU A 37 28.43 0.68 -23.49
N ASP A 38 28.28 0.30 -22.23
CA ASP A 38 29.33 0.52 -21.23
C ASP A 38 29.53 -0.81 -20.47
N PRO A 39 30.45 -1.68 -20.93
CA PRO A 39 30.50 -3.10 -20.54
C PRO A 39 30.96 -3.36 -19.10
N GLU A 40 31.19 -2.32 -18.29
CA GLU A 40 31.69 -2.47 -16.92
C GLU A 40 30.78 -1.87 -15.84
N GLY A 41 29.61 -1.29 -16.17
CA GLY A 41 28.85 -0.51 -15.18
C GLY A 41 28.06 -1.34 -14.16
N LEU A 42 27.24 -2.29 -14.62
CA LEU A 42 26.33 -3.07 -13.78
C LEU A 42 26.08 -4.46 -14.38
N GLY A 43 26.16 -5.49 -13.55
CA GLY A 43 25.83 -6.87 -13.93
C GLY A 43 25.13 -7.62 -12.81
N PHE A 44 24.81 -8.90 -13.03
CA PHE A 44 24.33 -9.80 -12.00
C PHE A 44 25.06 -11.14 -12.12
N MET A 45 25.42 -11.76 -11.01
CA MET A 45 25.89 -13.14 -10.99
C MET A 45 24.74 -14.12 -11.27
N ALA A 46 25.07 -15.40 -11.51
CA ALA A 46 24.07 -16.45 -11.75
C ALA A 46 23.10 -16.68 -10.56
N ASP A 47 23.49 -16.27 -9.35
CA ASP A 47 22.66 -16.31 -8.15
C ASP A 47 21.80 -15.04 -7.92
N GLY A 48 21.89 -14.06 -8.83
CA GLY A 48 21.18 -12.79 -8.74
C GLY A 48 21.90 -11.69 -7.94
N THR A 49 23.13 -11.91 -7.46
CA THR A 49 23.92 -10.87 -6.77
C THR A 49 24.35 -9.78 -7.76
N PRO A 50 24.08 -8.49 -7.50
CA PRO A 50 24.49 -7.43 -8.40
C PRO A 50 26.02 -7.25 -8.38
N LEU A 51 26.56 -7.01 -9.57
CA LEU A 51 27.94 -6.65 -9.83
C LEU A 51 27.99 -5.16 -10.19
N ILE A 52 28.97 -4.44 -9.67
CA ILE A 52 29.29 -3.06 -10.10
C ILE A 52 30.79 -3.05 -10.41
N TYR A 53 31.16 -2.74 -11.66
CA TYR A 53 32.56 -2.88 -12.14
C TYR A 53 33.14 -4.29 -11.95
N GLY A 54 32.31 -5.30 -12.23
CA GLY A 54 32.70 -6.71 -12.12
C GLY A 54 32.93 -7.21 -10.68
N GLN A 55 32.75 -6.36 -9.67
CA GLN A 55 32.88 -6.72 -8.26
C GLN A 55 31.50 -7.08 -7.68
N PRO A 56 31.35 -8.23 -6.99
CA PRO A 56 30.11 -8.56 -6.31
C PRO A 56 29.86 -7.55 -5.22
N VAL A 57 28.77 -6.81 -5.36
CA VAL A 57 28.33 -5.91 -4.32
C VAL A 57 27.44 -6.72 -3.40
N ALA A 58 27.95 -7.02 -2.22
CA ALA A 58 27.09 -7.38 -1.11
C ALA A 58 26.23 -6.16 -0.79
N LEU A 59 25.06 -6.07 -1.45
CA LEU A 59 24.07 -5.08 -1.07
C LEU A 59 23.80 -5.34 0.42
N PRO A 60 24.00 -4.34 1.30
CA PRO A 60 23.62 -4.50 2.69
C PRO A 60 22.16 -4.94 2.69
N ARG A 61 21.88 -6.12 3.26
CA ARG A 61 20.51 -6.58 3.43
C ARG A 61 19.85 -5.60 4.38
N VAL A 62 19.18 -4.61 3.83
CA VAL A 62 18.29 -3.76 4.60
C VAL A 62 17.20 -4.68 5.11
N SER A 63 17.14 -4.86 6.43
CA SER A 63 16.02 -5.56 7.04
C SER A 63 14.81 -4.65 6.91
N GLU A 64 14.03 -4.85 5.86
CA GLU A 64 12.74 -4.20 5.73
C GLU A 64 11.81 -4.78 6.80
N GLN A 65 11.48 -3.98 7.81
CA GLN A 65 10.48 -4.36 8.81
C GLN A 65 9.24 -3.51 8.58
N THR A 66 8.29 -4.07 7.84
CA THR A 66 6.97 -3.45 7.66
C THR A 66 6.14 -3.71 8.91
N ARG A 67 6.08 -2.72 9.81
CA ARG A 67 5.15 -2.71 10.94
C ARG A 67 4.57 -1.32 11.09
N TYR A 68 3.35 -1.24 11.61
CA TYR A 68 2.61 0.01 11.73
C TYR A 68 2.43 0.77 10.41
N GLY A 69 2.45 0.03 9.30
CA GLY A 69 2.35 0.62 7.97
C GLY A 69 3.49 1.58 7.64
N VAL A 70 4.69 1.42 8.23
CA VAL A 70 5.89 2.18 7.83
C VAL A 70 7.08 1.23 7.73
N SER A 71 7.94 1.51 6.75
CA SER A 71 9.20 0.83 6.55
C SER A 71 10.33 1.84 6.73
N PHE A 72 11.33 1.47 7.53
CA PHE A 72 12.51 2.29 7.80
C PHE A 72 13.77 1.61 7.26
N VAL A 73 14.65 2.38 6.64
CA VAL A 73 15.96 1.95 6.16
C VAL A 73 17.03 2.70 6.94
N ASP A 74 17.97 1.98 7.54
CA ASP A 74 19.21 2.59 8.03
C ASP A 74 20.18 2.80 6.86
N THR A 75 20.42 4.06 6.51
CA THR A 75 21.32 4.47 5.43
C THR A 75 22.74 4.78 5.89
N THR A 76 23.01 4.72 7.21
CA THR A 76 24.34 4.91 7.80
C THR A 76 25.42 4.02 7.15
N PRO A 77 25.20 2.70 6.93
CA PRO A 77 26.22 1.84 6.33
C PRO A 77 26.39 2.05 4.81
N LEU A 78 25.55 2.87 4.16
CA LEU A 78 25.66 3.09 2.73
C LEU A 78 26.82 4.04 2.38
N PRO A 79 27.55 3.81 1.27
CA PRO A 79 28.52 4.77 0.74
C PRO A 79 27.87 6.14 0.51
N VAL A 80 28.65 7.22 0.66
CA VAL A 80 28.14 8.61 0.53
C VAL A 80 27.41 8.84 -0.80
N ALA A 81 27.94 8.27 -1.90
CA ALA A 81 27.33 8.39 -3.23
C ALA A 81 25.95 7.74 -3.35
N TRP A 82 25.58 6.83 -2.45
CA TRP A 82 24.32 6.08 -2.45
C TRP A 82 23.33 6.59 -1.41
N ARG A 83 23.76 7.54 -0.58
CA ARG A 83 22.89 8.18 0.40
C ARG A 83 21.95 9.14 -0.31
N LEU A 84 20.73 9.22 0.20
CA LEU A 84 19.75 10.17 -0.30
C LEU A 84 20.27 11.59 -0.09
N ARG A 85 19.99 12.50 -1.02
CA ARG A 85 20.32 13.93 -0.86
C ARG A 85 19.76 14.53 0.44
N ALA A 86 18.63 14.00 0.91
CA ALA A 86 17.99 14.36 2.17
C ALA A 86 18.76 13.90 3.43
N ALA A 87 19.68 12.96 3.28
CA ALA A 87 20.41 12.30 4.38
C ALA A 87 21.90 12.07 4.02
N PRO A 88 22.68 13.13 3.70
CA PRO A 88 24.06 12.98 3.25
C PRO A 88 24.97 12.32 4.31
N GLU A 89 24.65 12.52 5.59
CA GLU A 89 25.37 11.93 6.72
C GLU A 89 24.92 10.50 7.04
N GLY A 90 23.86 9.99 6.39
CA GLY A 90 23.23 8.71 6.71
C GLY A 90 22.15 8.86 7.78
N GLY A 91 21.85 7.77 8.49
CA GLY A 91 20.79 7.68 9.48
C GLY A 91 19.54 6.96 8.98
N VAL A 92 18.46 7.02 9.76
CA VAL A 92 17.21 6.31 9.45
C VAL A 92 16.34 7.12 8.52
N VAL A 93 15.95 6.52 7.40
CA VAL A 93 15.05 7.12 6.42
C VAL A 93 13.78 6.28 6.30
N VAL A 94 12.66 6.96 6.12
CA VAL A 94 11.37 6.36 5.81
C VAL A 94 11.37 5.87 4.36
N ALA A 95 11.39 4.55 4.17
CA ALA A 95 11.39 3.93 2.85
C ALA A 95 10.01 3.97 2.21
N SER A 96 9.00 3.57 2.99
CA SER A 96 7.60 3.52 2.56
C SER A 96 6.67 3.77 3.73
N VAL A 97 5.50 4.33 3.41
CA VAL A 97 4.42 4.60 4.37
C VAL A 97 3.12 4.09 3.75
N GLN A 98 2.52 3.10 4.37
CA GLN A 98 1.19 2.61 4.07
C GLN A 98 0.17 3.73 4.35
N ARG A 99 -0.68 4.00 3.36
CA ARG A 99 -1.80 4.93 3.52
C ARG A 99 -2.69 4.51 4.69
N GLY A 100 -3.19 5.50 5.43
CA GLY A 100 -4.04 5.30 6.60
C GLY A 100 -3.31 4.84 7.87
N SER A 101 -2.01 4.58 7.83
CA SER A 101 -1.25 4.26 9.06
C SER A 101 -1.22 5.46 10.02
N ALA A 102 -1.01 5.21 11.32
CA ALA A 102 -0.93 6.27 12.31
C ALA A 102 0.15 7.31 11.96
N LEU A 103 1.31 6.83 11.48
CA LEU A 103 2.40 7.68 11.00
C LEU A 103 2.04 8.44 9.71
N ALA A 104 1.32 7.80 8.77
CA ALA A 104 0.82 8.49 7.57
C ALA A 104 -0.11 9.65 7.93
N ARG A 105 -1.06 9.42 8.85
CA ARG A 105 -2.01 10.43 9.34
C ARG A 105 -1.31 11.56 10.09
N ALA A 106 -0.27 11.22 10.84
CA ALA A 106 0.59 12.21 11.50
C ALA A 106 1.49 12.99 10.51
N GLY A 107 1.46 12.61 9.22
CA GLY A 107 2.10 13.35 8.14
C GLY A 107 3.49 12.85 7.78
N VAL A 108 3.92 11.69 8.27
CA VAL A 108 5.16 11.03 7.81
C VAL A 108 5.00 10.63 6.34
N ARG A 109 6.02 10.91 5.51
CA ARG A 109 6.02 10.56 4.08
C ARG A 109 7.27 9.77 3.72
N PRO A 110 7.26 9.04 2.58
CA PRO A 110 8.47 8.44 2.03
C PRO A 110 9.59 9.47 1.86
N LEU A 111 10.82 9.03 2.07
CA LEU A 111 12.07 9.79 2.00
C LEU A 111 12.29 10.81 3.14
N ASP A 112 11.40 10.87 4.13
CA ASP A 112 11.68 11.61 5.36
C ASP A 112 12.85 10.96 6.12
N ARG A 113 13.82 11.77 6.55
CA ARG A 113 14.89 11.34 7.46
C ARG A 113 14.47 11.55 8.90
N VAL A 114 14.63 10.55 9.75
CA VAL A 114 14.39 10.69 11.19
C VAL A 114 15.62 11.32 11.84
N GLU A 115 15.48 12.54 12.37
CA GLU A 115 16.55 13.24 13.09
C GLU A 115 16.51 13.02 14.59
N ARG A 116 15.31 12.85 15.16
CA ARG A 116 15.12 12.57 16.59
C ARG A 116 13.92 11.67 16.83
N VAL A 117 14.04 10.82 17.85
CA VAL A 117 12.95 10.02 18.42
C VAL A 117 12.83 10.45 19.88
N GLY A 118 11.77 11.19 20.21
CA GLY A 118 11.67 11.92 21.47
C GLY A 118 12.85 12.90 21.63
N ARG A 119 13.68 12.68 22.65
CA ARG A 119 14.86 13.50 22.96
C ARG A 119 16.17 12.96 22.39
N GLU A 120 16.14 11.77 21.79
CA GLU A 120 17.34 11.03 21.42
C GLU A 120 17.59 11.10 19.91
N VAL A 121 18.86 11.11 19.53
CA VAL A 121 19.28 11.07 18.12
C VAL A 121 19.40 9.61 17.70
N PRO A 122 18.69 9.18 16.64
CA PRO A 122 18.69 7.80 16.17
C PRO A 122 20.05 7.39 15.60
N GLU A 123 20.75 6.49 16.29
CA GLU A 123 21.99 5.87 15.79
C GLU A 123 21.73 4.44 15.27
N GLY A 124 21.83 4.27 13.95
CA GLY A 124 21.79 2.98 13.28
C GLY A 124 20.59 2.08 13.64
N LYS A 125 20.86 0.81 13.98
CA LYS A 125 19.84 -0.20 14.34
C LYS A 125 19.08 0.09 15.64
N TRP A 126 19.61 0.96 16.50
CA TRP A 126 18.93 1.30 17.76
C TRP A 126 17.61 2.02 17.47
N ALA A 127 17.65 2.98 16.54
CA ALA A 127 16.53 3.82 16.17
C ALA A 127 15.30 3.05 15.66
N THR A 128 15.51 2.07 14.79
CA THR A 128 14.41 1.26 14.25
C THR A 128 13.77 0.40 15.34
N ASN A 129 14.57 -0.12 16.29
CA ASN A 129 14.05 -0.85 17.44
C ASN A 129 13.31 0.05 18.44
N THR A 130 13.80 1.26 18.70
CA THR A 130 13.15 2.23 19.61
C THR A 130 11.82 2.70 19.06
N ILE A 131 11.75 3.07 17.78
CA ILE A 131 10.49 3.44 17.11
C ILE A 131 9.50 2.27 17.20
N ARG A 132 9.96 1.05 16.93
CA ARG A 132 9.13 -0.15 17.06
C ARG A 132 8.64 -0.35 18.49
N GLN A 133 9.50 -0.25 19.50
CA GLN A 133 9.12 -0.43 20.90
C GLN A 133 8.15 0.64 21.38
N ALA A 134 8.29 1.90 20.94
CA ALA A 134 7.36 2.96 21.26
C ALA A 134 5.95 2.67 20.69
N LEU A 135 5.90 2.22 19.43
CA LEU A 135 4.64 1.85 18.76
C LEU A 135 4.02 0.57 19.33
N GLU A 136 4.83 -0.42 19.74
CA GLU A 136 4.37 -1.67 20.37
C GLU A 136 3.92 -1.46 21.81
N GLY A 137 4.61 -0.60 22.56
CA GLY A 137 4.31 -0.29 23.95
C GLY A 137 3.08 0.59 24.14
N GLY A 138 2.49 1.11 23.06
CA GLY A 138 1.36 2.02 23.14
C GLY A 138 1.73 3.33 23.82
N ASN A 139 2.94 3.84 23.58
CA ASN A 139 3.36 5.15 24.06
C ASN A 139 3.26 6.19 22.94
N ASP A 140 3.06 7.46 23.31
CA ASP A 140 3.16 8.57 22.37
C ASP A 140 4.56 8.60 21.75
N LEU A 141 4.62 8.63 20.42
CA LEU A 141 5.85 8.68 19.66
C LEU A 141 6.03 10.08 19.07
N GLU A 142 7.00 10.82 19.59
CA GLU A 142 7.45 12.07 19.01
C GLU A 142 8.61 11.82 18.04
N LEU A 143 8.46 12.25 16.79
CA LEU A 143 9.49 12.19 15.76
C LEU A 143 9.84 13.62 15.30
N THR A 144 11.12 13.92 15.21
CA THR A 144 11.60 15.06 14.41
C THR A 144 12.09 14.51 13.08
N LEU A 145 11.46 14.93 11.99
CA LEU A 145 11.74 14.48 10.65
C LEU A 145 12.34 15.61 9.83
N ARG A 146 13.27 15.29 8.93
CA ARG A 146 13.75 16.19 7.88
C ARG A 146 13.27 15.70 6.53
N ARG A 147 12.49 16.54 5.85
CA ARG A 147 11.99 16.30 4.50
C ARG A 147 13.12 16.35 3.46
N PRO A 148 12.90 15.80 2.25
CA PRO A 148 13.86 15.94 1.14
C PRO A 148 14.18 17.39 0.71
N ASN A 149 13.26 18.33 0.96
CA ASN A 149 13.47 19.77 0.72
C ASN A 149 14.26 20.47 1.85
N GLY A 150 14.66 19.74 2.90
CA GLY A 150 15.38 20.27 4.07
C GLY A 150 14.49 20.80 5.20
N GLU A 151 13.16 20.82 5.02
CA GLU A 151 12.20 21.25 6.03
C GLU A 151 12.20 20.31 7.23
N LEU A 152 12.27 20.89 8.44
CA LEU A 152 12.11 20.15 9.68
C LEU A 152 10.63 20.10 10.07
N ARG A 153 10.15 18.90 10.38
CA ARG A 153 8.79 18.67 10.83
C ARG A 153 8.77 17.82 12.08
N GLN A 154 8.14 18.34 13.13
CA GLN A 154 7.85 17.57 14.32
C GLN A 154 6.49 16.88 14.15
N VAL A 155 6.46 15.59 14.46
CA VAL A 155 5.27 14.75 14.32
C VAL A 155 5.08 14.03 15.65
N SER A 156 3.93 14.22 16.29
CA SER A 156 3.52 13.42 17.45
C SER A 156 2.48 12.41 17.00
N VAL A 157 2.72 11.14 17.31
CA VAL A 157 1.82 10.04 16.99
C VAL A 157 1.31 9.46 18.29
N ALA A 158 0.03 9.71 18.57
CA ALA A 158 -0.68 8.98 19.60
C ALA A 158 -0.81 7.50 19.14
N PRO A 159 -0.50 6.54 20.01
CA PRO A 159 -0.63 5.13 19.73
C PRO A 159 -2.11 4.82 19.48
N ASN A 160 -2.47 4.49 18.25
CA ASN A 160 -3.82 4.02 17.98
C ASN A 160 -3.94 2.58 18.50
N HIS A 161 -4.53 2.42 19.68
CA HIS A 161 -4.83 1.09 20.25
C HIS A 161 -5.87 0.31 19.44
N GLU A 162 -6.56 0.96 18.50
CA GLU A 162 -7.22 0.26 17.41
C GLU A 162 -6.14 -0.36 16.54
N GLY A 163 -5.75 -1.58 16.94
CA GLY A 163 -4.65 -2.33 16.41
C GLY A 163 -4.63 -2.26 14.89
N ILE A 164 -3.52 -1.78 14.36
CA ILE A 164 -3.18 -1.92 12.95
C ILE A 164 -3.39 -3.39 12.61
N GLN A 165 -4.50 -3.68 11.92
CA GLN A 165 -4.86 -5.03 11.58
C GLN A 165 -3.74 -5.55 10.69
N THR A 166 -3.03 -6.57 11.19
CA THR A 166 -2.02 -7.29 10.44
C THR A 166 -2.63 -7.69 9.11
N SER A 167 -1.99 -7.27 8.02
CA SER A 167 -2.53 -7.54 6.70
C SER A 167 -2.59 -9.04 6.49
N SER A 168 -3.79 -9.62 6.51
CA SER A 168 -3.98 -11.05 6.39
C SER A 168 -4.42 -11.34 4.97
N LYS A 169 -3.78 -12.30 4.32
CA LYS A 169 -4.14 -12.72 2.96
C LYS A 169 -4.29 -14.23 2.94
N VAL A 170 -5.51 -14.69 2.74
CA VAL A 170 -5.83 -16.12 2.59
C VAL A 170 -6.31 -16.35 1.17
N ARG A 171 -5.77 -17.37 0.50
CA ARG A 171 -6.20 -17.78 -0.83
C ARG A 171 -6.39 -19.29 -0.85
N LEU A 172 -7.61 -19.74 -1.13
CA LEU A 172 -7.95 -21.15 -1.34
C LEU A 172 -8.20 -21.37 -2.83
N LEU A 173 -7.30 -22.14 -3.46
CA LEU A 173 -7.46 -22.70 -4.80
C LEU A 173 -7.85 -21.67 -5.89
N SER A 174 -7.39 -20.41 -5.80
CA SER A 174 -7.79 -19.28 -6.67
C SER A 174 -9.30 -18.96 -6.72
N LEU A 175 -10.13 -19.77 -6.07
CA LEU A 175 -11.58 -19.68 -6.03
C LEU A 175 -12.08 -18.82 -4.89
N VAL A 176 -11.36 -18.77 -3.77
CA VAL A 176 -11.72 -17.93 -2.63
C VAL A 176 -10.49 -17.15 -2.18
N GLY A 177 -10.61 -15.84 -2.16
CA GLY A 177 -9.58 -14.94 -1.64
C GLY A 177 -10.17 -14.07 -0.56
N TRP A 178 -9.47 -13.96 0.56
CA TRP A 178 -9.73 -12.94 1.57
C TRP A 178 -8.46 -12.13 1.77
N ALA A 179 -8.59 -10.82 1.84
CA ALA A 179 -7.52 -9.91 2.20
C ALA A 179 -8.06 -8.92 3.24
N SER A 180 -7.31 -8.66 4.29
CA SER A 180 -7.57 -7.55 5.21
C SER A 180 -6.29 -6.78 5.46
N GLY A 181 -6.41 -5.53 5.89
CA GLY A 181 -5.31 -4.67 6.29
C GLY A 181 -5.79 -3.24 6.54
N ASN A 182 -4.86 -2.35 6.92
CA ASN A 182 -5.20 -0.97 7.28
C ASN A 182 -5.83 -0.16 6.14
N ALA A 183 -5.48 -0.48 4.89
CA ALA A 183 -6.02 0.22 3.74
C ALA A 183 -7.41 -0.30 3.34
N GLY A 184 -7.91 -1.36 4.00
CA GLY A 184 -9.13 -2.01 3.58
C GLY A 184 -9.17 -3.52 3.79
N SER A 185 -10.36 -4.08 3.61
CA SER A 185 -10.56 -5.52 3.56
C SER A 185 -11.31 -5.91 2.30
N GLY A 186 -11.31 -7.17 1.93
CA GLY A 186 -12.07 -7.63 0.79
C GLY A 186 -12.10 -9.13 0.66
N TYR A 187 -13.13 -9.61 -0.02
CA TYR A 187 -13.30 -10.99 -0.34
C TYR A 187 -13.61 -11.16 -1.83
N ARG A 188 -13.14 -12.28 -2.37
CA ARG A 188 -13.29 -12.64 -3.78
C ARG A 188 -13.72 -14.09 -3.89
N VAL A 189 -14.69 -14.36 -4.76
CA VAL A 189 -15.13 -15.70 -5.12
C VAL A 189 -15.04 -15.89 -6.64
N GLY A 190 -14.56 -17.06 -7.04
CA GLY A 190 -14.26 -17.42 -8.43
C GLY A 190 -12.87 -16.98 -8.87
N PRO A 191 -12.39 -17.49 -10.02
CA PRO A 191 -11.10 -17.09 -10.59
C PRO A 191 -11.05 -15.57 -10.74
N GLY A 192 -10.07 -14.91 -10.11
CA GLY A 192 -9.94 -13.46 -10.17
C GLY A 192 -11.02 -12.63 -9.45
N GLY A 193 -11.99 -13.26 -8.76
CA GLY A 193 -13.15 -12.56 -8.18
C GLY A 193 -14.31 -12.37 -9.15
N ILE A 194 -14.34 -13.12 -10.25
CA ILE A 194 -15.36 -13.02 -11.29
C ILE A 194 -16.79 -13.23 -10.76
N LEU A 195 -17.00 -14.20 -9.87
CA LEU A 195 -18.35 -14.48 -9.37
C LEU A 195 -18.79 -13.45 -8.34
N TRP A 196 -17.85 -13.06 -7.49
CA TRP A 196 -18.08 -12.13 -6.41
C TRP A 196 -16.78 -11.40 -6.07
N ASN A 197 -16.86 -10.09 -5.92
CA ASN A 197 -15.80 -9.26 -5.41
C ASN A 197 -16.41 -8.23 -4.47
N SER A 198 -15.85 -8.09 -3.28
CA SER A 198 -16.22 -7.01 -2.39
C SER A 198 -14.97 -6.51 -1.69
N ARG A 199 -14.85 -5.21 -1.57
CA ARG A 199 -13.72 -4.55 -0.95
C ARG A 199 -14.18 -3.31 -0.22
N ASP A 200 -13.71 -3.14 0.99
CA ASP A 200 -13.72 -1.88 1.70
C ASP A 200 -12.32 -1.28 1.57
N VAL A 201 -12.20 -0.01 1.22
CA VAL A 201 -10.93 0.69 1.06
C VAL A 201 -11.02 2.02 1.79
N THR A 202 -10.07 2.30 2.67
CA THR A 202 -9.97 3.59 3.33
C THR A 202 -8.99 4.48 2.57
N PHE A 203 -9.49 5.61 2.06
CA PHE A 203 -8.70 6.67 1.46
C PHE A 203 -8.51 7.79 2.47
N THR A 204 -7.26 8.09 2.79
CA THR A 204 -6.94 9.27 3.61
C THR A 204 -6.30 10.32 2.69
N SER A 205 -6.97 11.45 2.55
CA SER A 205 -6.41 12.68 1.97
C SER A 205 -6.08 13.66 3.12
N PRO A 206 -5.38 14.78 2.84
CA PRO A 206 -5.13 15.79 3.87
C PRO A 206 -6.39 16.45 4.45
N LYS A 207 -7.48 16.50 3.69
CA LYS A 207 -8.73 17.18 4.05
C LYS A 207 -9.88 16.24 4.44
N HIS A 208 -9.82 14.98 4.03
CA HIS A 208 -10.92 14.02 4.15
C HIS A 208 -10.41 12.60 4.33
N THR A 209 -11.09 11.83 5.18
CA THR A 209 -10.92 10.39 5.28
C THR A 209 -12.17 9.68 4.80
N VAL A 210 -12.10 9.03 3.64
CA VAL A 210 -13.24 8.37 2.99
C VAL A 210 -13.12 6.86 3.11
N VAL A 211 -14.16 6.19 3.59
CA VAL A 211 -14.30 4.74 3.53
C VAL A 211 -15.14 4.40 2.31
N ARG A 212 -14.54 3.70 1.35
CA ARG A 212 -15.20 3.24 0.14
C ARG A 212 -15.48 1.75 0.23
N SER A 213 -16.75 1.38 0.27
CA SER A 213 -17.20 0.00 0.09
C SER A 213 -17.57 -0.22 -1.37
N GLU A 214 -16.99 -1.24 -1.98
CA GLU A 214 -17.34 -1.70 -3.31
C GLU A 214 -17.79 -3.16 -3.26
N PHE A 215 -18.80 -3.46 -4.04
CA PHE A 215 -19.30 -4.80 -4.28
C PHE A 215 -19.51 -4.98 -5.77
N GLY A 216 -19.22 -6.17 -6.27
CA GLY A 216 -19.37 -6.56 -7.65
C GLY A 216 -19.67 -8.05 -7.76
N CYS A 217 -20.52 -8.42 -8.71
CA CYS A 217 -20.78 -9.81 -9.02
C CYS A 217 -20.90 -10.04 -10.53
N LEU A 218 -20.68 -11.29 -10.94
CA LEU A 218 -20.78 -11.73 -12.33
C LEU A 218 -19.96 -10.84 -13.29
N PHE A 219 -18.65 -10.78 -13.13
CA PHE A 219 -17.75 -9.89 -13.88
C PHE A 219 -18.05 -8.40 -13.67
N ASP A 220 -18.52 -8.02 -12.48
CA ASP A 220 -18.99 -6.66 -12.19
C ASP A 220 -20.11 -6.18 -13.15
N LEU A 221 -20.88 -7.12 -13.73
CA LEU A 221 -22.13 -6.80 -14.44
C LEU A 221 -23.11 -6.10 -13.51
N PHE A 222 -23.07 -6.42 -12.23
CA PHE A 222 -23.71 -5.66 -11.18
C PHE A 222 -22.61 -5.22 -10.21
N ALA A 223 -22.51 -3.91 -9.99
CA ALA A 223 -21.59 -3.36 -9.01
C ALA A 223 -22.28 -2.28 -8.18
N THR A 224 -21.98 -2.22 -6.90
CA THR A 224 -22.35 -1.12 -6.03
C THR A 224 -21.10 -0.52 -5.41
N ARG A 225 -21.11 0.78 -5.23
CA ARG A 225 -20.10 1.55 -4.53
C ARG A 225 -20.81 2.43 -3.51
N SER A 226 -20.29 2.50 -2.31
CA SER A 226 -20.67 3.48 -1.29
C SER A 226 -19.39 4.11 -0.75
N GLU A 227 -19.41 5.42 -0.57
CA GLU A 227 -18.34 6.21 -0.01
C GLU A 227 -18.89 6.98 1.17
N VAL A 228 -18.26 6.84 2.34
CA VAL A 228 -18.61 7.60 3.54
C VAL A 228 -17.41 8.44 3.93
N ASP A 229 -17.54 9.76 3.89
CA ASP A 229 -16.57 10.66 4.50
C ASP A 229 -16.73 10.60 6.02
N LEU A 230 -15.68 10.15 6.72
CA LEU A 230 -15.69 9.99 8.17
C LEU A 230 -15.67 11.33 8.91
N GLU A 231 -15.26 12.42 8.26
CA GLU A 231 -15.16 13.74 8.88
C GLU A 231 -16.50 14.48 8.78
N THR A 232 -17.14 14.46 7.61
CA THR A 232 -18.42 15.15 7.38
C THR A 232 -19.64 14.26 7.65
N GLY A 233 -19.47 12.93 7.60
CA GLY A 233 -20.57 11.97 7.62
C GLY A 233 -21.37 11.90 6.32
N GLU A 234 -20.91 12.58 5.26
CA GLU A 234 -21.55 12.53 3.95
C GLU A 234 -21.39 11.13 3.35
N GLU A 235 -22.51 10.53 2.95
CA GLU A 235 -22.55 9.25 2.27
C GLU A 235 -22.94 9.47 0.81
N ARG A 236 -22.17 8.88 -0.10
CA ARG A 236 -22.49 8.82 -1.52
C ARG A 236 -22.56 7.38 -1.95
N SER A 237 -23.48 7.07 -2.85
CA SER A 237 -23.62 5.72 -3.37
C SER A 237 -23.85 5.71 -4.87
N CYS A 238 -23.34 4.67 -5.51
CA CYS A 238 -23.43 4.45 -6.94
C CYS A 238 -23.70 2.98 -7.23
N VAL A 239 -24.63 2.71 -8.14
CA VAL A 239 -24.96 1.39 -8.66
C VAL A 239 -24.67 1.36 -10.15
N ARG A 240 -23.88 0.37 -10.58
CA ARG A 240 -23.57 0.12 -11.98
C ARG A 240 -24.19 -1.19 -12.47
N LEU A 241 -24.84 -1.15 -13.62
CA LEU A 241 -25.45 -2.28 -14.31
C LEU A 241 -24.88 -2.45 -15.72
N LEU A 242 -24.58 -3.70 -16.07
CA LEU A 242 -24.14 -4.15 -17.39
C LEU A 242 -22.93 -3.37 -17.93
N TRP A 243 -22.08 -2.86 -17.04
CA TRP A 243 -20.96 -1.94 -17.32
C TRP A 243 -21.32 -0.57 -17.92
N LEU A 244 -22.59 -0.33 -18.25
CA LEU A 244 -23.02 0.81 -19.07
C LEU A 244 -23.87 1.81 -18.30
N PHE A 245 -24.72 1.33 -17.41
CA PHE A 245 -25.66 2.18 -16.69
C PHE A 245 -25.13 2.44 -15.30
N GLU A 246 -24.94 3.70 -14.95
CA GLU A 246 -24.47 4.13 -13.66
C GLU A 246 -25.49 5.08 -13.04
N PHE A 247 -25.92 4.79 -11.82
CA PHE A 247 -26.94 5.54 -11.08
C PHE A 247 -26.39 5.87 -9.71
N GLY A 248 -26.45 7.13 -9.27
CA GLY A 248 -25.94 7.49 -7.95
C GLY A 248 -25.69 8.98 -7.76
N ASP A 249 -25.42 9.34 -6.50
CA ASP A 249 -25.18 10.72 -6.08
C ASP A 249 -23.77 11.21 -6.49
N ASP A 250 -22.87 10.29 -6.84
CA ASP A 250 -21.50 10.56 -7.30
C ASP A 250 -21.42 11.31 -8.66
N GLN A 251 -22.53 11.42 -9.39
CA GLN A 251 -22.57 12.15 -10.66
C GLN A 251 -22.70 13.67 -10.47
N ALA A 252 -23.08 14.12 -9.28
CA ALA A 252 -22.92 15.51 -8.90
C ALA A 252 -21.44 15.71 -8.57
N VAL A 253 -20.65 16.12 -9.56
CA VAL A 253 -19.34 16.73 -9.29
C VAL A 253 -19.62 17.83 -8.27
N PRO A 254 -19.11 17.73 -7.01
CA PRO A 254 -19.13 18.90 -6.15
C PRO A 254 -18.39 19.94 -6.98
N GLU A 255 -19.07 21.00 -7.38
CA GLU A 255 -18.42 22.17 -7.93
C GLU A 255 -17.40 22.52 -6.87
N ASP A 256 -16.14 22.17 -7.11
CA ASP A 256 -15.03 22.61 -6.31
C ASP A 256 -15.18 24.12 -6.37
N GLU A 257 -15.70 24.70 -5.29
CA GLU A 257 -15.72 26.14 -5.12
C GLU A 257 -14.28 26.54 -5.35
N ASP A 258 -14.04 27.17 -6.50
CA ASP A 258 -12.78 27.75 -6.88
C ASP A 258 -12.37 28.69 -5.74
N GLU A 259 -11.61 28.15 -4.77
CA GLU A 259 -10.97 28.94 -3.73
C GLU A 259 -9.91 29.78 -4.45
N GLU A 260 -10.36 30.91 -4.98
CA GLU A 260 -9.56 32.07 -5.36
C GLU A 260 -8.53 32.31 -4.24
N SER A 261 -7.27 32.02 -4.55
CA SER A 261 -6.12 32.51 -3.78
C SER A 261 -4.99 32.94 -4.71
#